data_AF-A0A0B6AHR7-F1
#
_entry.id   AF-A0A0B6AHR7-F1
#
_cell.length_a   1.000
_cell.length_b   1.000
_cell.length_c   1.000
_cell.angle_alpha   90.00
_cell.angle_beta   90.00
_cell.angle_gamma   90.00
#
_symmetry.space_group_name_H-M   'P 1'
#
loop_
_entity.id
_entity.type
_entity.pdbx_description
1 polymer ?
#
loop_
_entity_poly.entity_id
_entity_poly.type
_entity_poly.pdbx_seq_one_letter_code
_entity_poly.pdbx_strand_id
1 'polypeptide(L)'
;MLRVITAEAAYTTEELADILGLPIATIRKYNFHFAKIGVQFTKKNGRLAYTNDDVTIFHELKRIYAHPEMTLEKAVITVAKKFNLVPDTPPNISTEKQTLSLESREVQMKEIQSYIDAKFEERERQLISMAREIRVLKKAQQQKKSFYKWLKTFFEK
;
A
#
# COMPACT_ATOMS: atom_id res chain seq x y z
N MET A 1 -0.25 -11.43 37.65
CA MET A 1 -0.99 -11.59 36.38
C MET A 1 0.02 -11.97 35.31
N LEU A 2 0.02 -13.24 34.88
CA LEU A 2 0.90 -13.72 33.83
C LEU A 2 0.42 -13.16 32.49
N ARG A 3 1.30 -12.46 31.76
CA ARG A 3 1.01 -12.07 30.38
C ARG A 3 1.05 -13.35 29.55
N VAL A 4 -0.10 -13.79 29.07
CA VAL A 4 -0.19 -14.81 28.04
C VAL A 4 0.39 -14.18 26.77
N ILE A 5 1.66 -14.47 26.50
CA ILE A 5 2.23 -14.21 25.18
C ILE A 5 1.66 -15.30 24.30
N THR A 6 0.48 -15.07 23.71
CA THR A 6 -0.02 -15.92 22.65
C THR A 6 1.01 -15.83 21.53
N ALA A 7 1.87 -16.84 21.41
CA ALA A 7 2.68 -17.02 20.22
C ALA A 7 1.70 -17.04 19.04
N GLU A 8 1.81 -16.07 18.13
CA GLU A 8 0.99 -16.06 16.92
C GLU A 8 1.15 -17.42 16.25
N ALA A 9 0.04 -18.14 16.08
CA ALA A 9 0.05 -19.46 15.47
C ALA A 9 0.64 -19.32 14.06
N ALA A 10 1.78 -19.97 13.85
CA ALA A 10 2.51 -19.95 12.58
C ALA A 10 2.31 -21.30 11.89
N TYR A 11 1.44 -21.32 10.89
CA TYR A 11 1.13 -22.51 10.10
C TYR A 11 2.13 -22.68 8.96
N THR A 12 2.45 -23.93 8.67
CA THR A 12 3.23 -24.34 7.50
C THR A 12 2.38 -24.33 6.23
N THR A 13 3.01 -24.54 5.07
CA THR A 13 2.26 -24.61 3.80
C THR A 13 1.38 -25.85 3.75
N GLU A 14 1.84 -26.93 4.38
CA GLU A 14 1.12 -28.19 4.55
C GLU A 14 -0.12 -27.99 5.44
N GLU A 15 0.05 -27.39 6.62
CA GLU A 15 -1.08 -27.11 7.52
C GLU A 15 -2.11 -26.15 6.90
N LEU A 16 -1.65 -25.12 6.18
CA LEU A 16 -2.55 -24.22 5.46
C LEU A 16 -3.35 -24.96 4.37
N ALA A 17 -2.72 -25.88 3.65
CA ALA A 17 -3.36 -26.71 2.64
C ALA A 17 -4.46 -27.58 3.27
N ASP A 18 -4.16 -28.20 4.41
CA ASP A 18 -5.10 -29.03 5.17
C ASP A 18 -6.29 -28.21 5.69
N ILE A 19 -6.04 -27.04 6.30
CA ILE A 19 -7.08 -26.13 6.80
C ILE A 19 -8.03 -25.70 5.67
N LEU A 20 -7.47 -25.36 4.50
CA LEU A 20 -8.26 -24.91 3.36
C LEU A 20 -8.91 -26.07 2.58
N GLY A 21 -8.51 -27.32 2.84
CA GLY A 21 -8.90 -28.48 2.03
C GLY A 21 -8.48 -28.32 0.57
N LEU A 22 -7.27 -27.82 0.32
CA LEU A 22 -6.72 -27.59 -1.03
C LEU A 22 -5.40 -28.34 -1.20
N PRO A 23 -5.07 -28.80 -2.42
CA PRO A 23 -3.74 -29.35 -2.68
C PRO A 23 -2.62 -28.32 -2.41
N ILE A 24 -1.49 -28.77 -1.88
CA ILE A 24 -0.29 -27.93 -1.64
C ILE A 24 0.14 -27.18 -2.92
N ALA A 25 0.00 -27.80 -4.09
CA ALA A 25 0.28 -27.16 -5.38
C ALA A 25 -0.59 -25.92 -5.63
N THR A 26 -1.85 -25.93 -5.20
CA THR A 26 -2.76 -24.79 -5.29
C THR A 26 -2.30 -23.66 -4.37
N ILE A 27 -1.87 -23.98 -3.14
CA ILE A 27 -1.31 -22.98 -2.22
C ILE A 27 -0.07 -22.33 -2.81
N ARG A 28 0.84 -23.12 -3.40
CA ARG A 28 2.03 -22.60 -4.11
C ARG A 28 1.65 -21.71 -5.28
N LYS A 29 0.62 -22.07 -6.06
CA LYS A 29 0.09 -21.24 -7.15
C LYS A 29 -0.44 -19.92 -6.61
N TYR A 30 -1.20 -19.93 -5.52
CA TYR A 30 -1.72 -18.71 -4.90
C TYR A 30 -0.60 -17.80 -4.39
N ASN A 31 0.39 -18.35 -3.69
CA ASN A 31 1.59 -17.61 -3.27
C ASN A 31 2.27 -16.91 -4.44
N PHE A 32 2.41 -17.60 -5.58
CA PHE A 32 2.99 -17.03 -6.79
C PHE A 32 2.19 -15.84 -7.33
N HIS A 33 0.86 -15.92 -7.35
CA HIS A 33 0.02 -14.80 -7.79
C HIS A 33 0.03 -13.62 -6.81
N PHE A 34 0.09 -13.88 -5.50
CA PHE A 34 0.29 -12.82 -4.50
C PHE A 34 1.65 -12.14 -4.68
N ALA A 35 2.73 -12.91 -4.90
CA ALA A 35 4.05 -12.36 -5.13
C ALA A 35 4.13 -11.48 -6.39
N LYS A 36 3.40 -11.83 -7.46
CA LYS A 36 3.29 -11.02 -8.69
C LYS A 36 2.74 -9.62 -8.44
N ILE A 37 1.86 -9.46 -7.46
CA ILE A 37 1.28 -8.15 -7.09
C ILE A 37 2.01 -7.50 -5.92
N GLY A 38 3.17 -8.03 -5.52
CA GLY A 38 4.02 -7.46 -4.46
C GLY A 38 3.69 -7.93 -3.04
N VAL A 39 2.73 -8.84 -2.86
CA VAL A 39 2.41 -9.40 -1.54
C VAL A 39 3.36 -10.55 -1.22
N GLN A 40 4.10 -10.44 -0.11
CA GLN A 40 5.01 -11.49 0.36
C GLN A 40 4.59 -11.96 1.75
N PHE A 41 4.56 -13.29 1.92
CA PHE A 41 4.27 -13.92 3.21
C PHE A 41 5.55 -14.18 4.00
N THR A 42 5.43 -14.20 5.32
CA THR A 42 6.54 -14.35 6.26
C THR A 42 7.26 -15.69 6.08
N LYS A 43 8.59 -15.67 6.24
CA LYS A 43 9.42 -16.88 6.23
C LYS A 43 10.10 -17.08 7.58
N LYS A 44 10.03 -18.29 8.13
CA LYS A 44 10.75 -18.73 9.32
C LYS A 44 11.71 -19.86 8.92
N ASN A 45 13.00 -19.69 9.18
CA ASN A 45 14.05 -20.65 8.79
C ASN A 45 14.01 -21.02 7.29
N GLY A 46 13.76 -20.02 6.43
CA GLY A 46 13.68 -20.21 4.98
C GLY A 46 12.39 -20.87 4.46
N ARG A 47 11.47 -21.25 5.35
CA ARG A 47 10.15 -21.84 4.99
C ARG A 47 9.04 -20.84 5.24
N LEU A 48 7.97 -20.89 4.43
CA LEU A 48 6.80 -20.02 4.63
C LEU A 48 6.10 -20.35 5.95
N ALA A 49 5.74 -19.31 6.69
CA ALA A 49 5.05 -19.36 7.96
C ALA A 49 3.86 -18.40 7.91
N TYR A 50 2.66 -18.94 7.99
CA TYR A 50 1.40 -18.24 7.84
C TYR A 50 0.77 -17.94 9.18
N THR A 51 0.22 -16.74 9.35
CA THR A 51 -0.55 -16.34 10.52
C THR A 51 -2.02 -16.72 10.37
N ASN A 52 -2.83 -16.54 11.43
CA ASN A 52 -4.29 -16.66 11.32
C ASN A 52 -4.90 -15.65 10.33
N ASP A 53 -4.29 -14.47 10.19
CA ASP A 53 -4.73 -13.47 9.22
C ASP A 53 -4.48 -13.94 7.79
N ASP A 54 -3.32 -14.56 7.55
CA ASP A 54 -3.01 -15.19 6.26
C ASP A 54 -4.01 -16.32 5.94
N VAL A 55 -4.34 -17.18 6.90
CA VAL A 55 -5.38 -18.20 6.71
C VAL A 55 -6.71 -17.57 6.27
N THR A 56 -7.10 -16.45 6.88
CA THR A 56 -8.31 -15.71 6.54
C THR A 56 -8.26 -15.14 5.12
N ILE A 57 -7.13 -14.58 4.71
CA ILE A 57 -6.87 -14.08 3.35
C ILE A 57 -7.08 -15.21 2.32
N PHE A 58 -6.56 -16.41 2.59
CA PHE A 58 -6.67 -17.55 1.68
C PHE A 58 -8.09 -18.13 1.63
N HIS A 59 -8.81 -18.18 2.75
CA HIS A 59 -10.23 -18.54 2.74
C HIS A 59 -11.03 -17.60 1.84
N GLU A 60 -10.70 -16.31 1.91
CA GLU A 60 -11.41 -15.31 1.15
C GLU A 60 -11.07 -15.34 -0.34
N LEU A 61 -9.81 -15.64 -0.67
CA LEU A 61 -9.41 -15.95 -2.04
C LEU A 61 -10.19 -17.16 -2.59
N LYS A 62 -10.29 -18.24 -1.80
CA LYS A 62 -11.06 -19.44 -2.19
C LYS A 62 -12.53 -19.10 -2.45
N ARG A 63 -13.15 -18.27 -1.60
CA ARG A 63 -14.55 -17.85 -1.74
C ARG A 63 -14.77 -17.02 -3.02
N ILE A 64 -13.90 -16.04 -3.26
CA ILE A 64 -14.03 -15.15 -4.42
C ILE A 64 -13.77 -15.92 -5.73
N TYR A 65 -12.75 -16.79 -5.74
CA TYR A 65 -12.41 -17.59 -6.92
C TYR A 65 -13.44 -18.67 -7.27
N ALA A 66 -14.33 -19.04 -6.34
CA ALA A 66 -15.42 -19.97 -6.61
C ALA A 66 -16.50 -19.41 -7.58
N HIS A 67 -16.46 -18.11 -7.89
CA HIS A 67 -17.40 -17.50 -8.82
C HIS A 67 -17.02 -17.80 -10.28
N PRO A 68 -17.96 -18.21 -11.14
CA PRO A 68 -17.65 -18.71 -12.50
C PRO A 68 -17.02 -17.67 -13.43
N GLU A 69 -17.31 -16.38 -13.23
CA GLU A 69 -16.76 -15.27 -14.02
C GLU A 69 -15.42 -14.72 -13.46
N MET A 70 -14.89 -15.33 -12.40
CA MET A 70 -13.73 -14.81 -11.68
C MET A 70 -12.44 -15.53 -12.08
N THR A 71 -11.44 -14.78 -12.55
CA THR A 71 -10.09 -15.31 -12.75
C THR A 71 -9.29 -15.25 -11.47
N LEU A 72 -8.29 -16.13 -11.34
CA LEU A 72 -7.44 -16.16 -10.14
C LEU A 72 -6.71 -14.83 -9.92
N GLU A 73 -6.25 -14.18 -10.98
CA GLU A 73 -5.57 -12.87 -10.89
C GLU A 73 -6.50 -11.78 -10.37
N LYS A 74 -7.73 -11.70 -10.89
CA LYS A 74 -8.74 -10.77 -10.39
C LYS A 74 -9.09 -11.06 -8.93
N ALA A 75 -9.26 -12.33 -8.57
CA ALA A 75 -9.55 -12.76 -7.20
C ALA A 75 -8.45 -12.32 -6.21
N VAL A 76 -7.18 -12.54 -6.58
CA VAL A 76 -6.03 -12.12 -5.77
C VAL A 76 -5.98 -10.60 -5.58
N ILE A 77 -6.25 -9.82 -6.63
CA ILE A 77 -6.29 -8.35 -6.53
C ILE A 77 -7.45 -7.88 -5.66
N THR A 78 -8.64 -8.48 -5.81
CA THR A 78 -9.81 -8.14 -5.00
C THR A 78 -9.55 -8.42 -3.51
N VAL A 79 -8.95 -9.56 -3.18
CA VAL A 79 -8.56 -9.89 -1.81
C VAL A 79 -7.49 -8.91 -1.32
N ALA A 80 -6.44 -8.65 -2.09
CA ALA A 80 -5.37 -7.75 -1.67
C ALA A 80 -5.88 -6.33 -1.37
N LYS A 81 -6.83 -5.82 -2.17
CA LYS A 81 -7.51 -4.55 -1.89
C LYS A 81 -8.37 -4.61 -0.63
N LYS A 82 -9.16 -5.68 -0.46
CA LYS A 82 -10.04 -5.84 0.72
C LYS A 82 -9.25 -5.84 2.04
N PHE A 83 -8.05 -6.41 2.04
CA PHE A 83 -7.19 -6.48 3.22
C PHE A 83 -6.08 -5.41 3.23
N ASN A 84 -6.10 -4.45 2.30
CA ASN A 84 -5.10 -3.38 2.16
C ASN A 84 -3.64 -3.90 2.12
N LEU A 85 -3.41 -5.05 1.47
CA LEU A 85 -2.11 -5.73 1.42
C LEU A 85 -1.10 -5.06 0.48
N VAL A 86 -1.58 -4.16 -0.39
CA VAL A 86 -0.75 -3.42 -1.35
C VAL A 86 -1.20 -1.96 -1.31
N PRO A 87 -0.29 -0.97 -1.20
CA PRO A 87 -0.63 0.43 -1.37
C PRO A 87 -1.16 0.67 -2.78
N ASP A 88 -2.22 1.47 -2.93
CA ASP A 88 -2.96 1.74 -4.17
C ASP A 88 -2.07 2.00 -5.38
N THR A 89 -1.61 0.92 -6.00
CA THR A 89 -0.81 0.94 -7.21
C THR A 89 -1.52 0.00 -8.17
N PRO A 90 -2.09 0.51 -9.27
CA PRO A 90 -2.81 -0.34 -10.20
C PRO A 90 -1.81 -1.32 -10.81
N PRO A 91 -2.05 -2.64 -10.75
CA PRO A 91 -1.27 -3.57 -11.55
C PRO A 91 -1.59 -3.24 -13.01
N ASN A 92 -0.54 -2.88 -13.75
CA ASN A 92 -0.58 -2.74 -15.19
C ASN A 92 -0.91 -4.13 -15.78
N ILE A 93 -2.20 -4.40 -15.96
CA ILE A 93 -2.68 -5.58 -16.65
C ILE A 93 -3.28 -5.08 -17.96
N SER A 94 -2.49 -5.23 -19.01
CA SER A 94 -2.92 -5.18 -20.40
C SER A 94 -4.12 -6.09 -20.62
N THR A 95 -4.91 -5.76 -21.64
CA THR A 95 -5.93 -6.57 -22.35
C THR A 95 -7.35 -6.05 -22.19
N GLU A 96 -7.72 -5.24 -23.17
CA GLU A 96 -8.85 -5.45 -24.09
C GLU A 96 -10.20 -5.97 -23.54
N LYS A 97 -11.23 -5.19 -23.91
CA LYS A 97 -12.66 -5.55 -24.03
C LYS A 97 -13.45 -5.75 -22.73
N GLN A 98 -13.97 -4.64 -22.20
CA GLN A 98 -15.32 -4.58 -21.64
C GLN A 98 -16.03 -3.31 -22.11
N THR A 99 -16.50 -3.35 -23.36
CA THR A 99 -17.46 -2.42 -23.96
C THR A 99 -18.86 -2.72 -23.47
N LEU A 100 -19.17 -2.45 -22.21
CA LEU A 100 -20.54 -2.35 -21.69
C LEU A 100 -20.44 -1.44 -20.46
N SER A 101 -21.06 -0.25 -20.53
CA SER A 101 -20.96 0.89 -19.58
C SER A 101 -19.75 1.84 -19.75
N LEU A 102 -19.53 2.37 -20.96
CA LEU A 102 -18.54 3.45 -21.19
C LEU A 102 -18.99 4.79 -20.57
N GLU A 103 -20.27 5.16 -20.69
CA GLU A 103 -20.77 6.46 -20.20
C GLU A 103 -20.66 6.62 -18.68
N SER A 104 -21.09 5.62 -17.88
CA SER A 104 -21.01 5.70 -16.42
C SER A 104 -19.57 5.64 -15.88
N ARG A 105 -18.64 5.09 -16.68
CA ARG A 105 -17.21 5.03 -16.34
C ARG A 105 -16.49 6.33 -16.67
N GLU A 106 -16.83 6.98 -17.79
CA GLU A 106 -16.27 8.29 -18.16
C GLU A 106 -16.67 9.39 -17.18
N VAL A 107 -17.92 9.38 -16.70
CA VAL A 107 -18.39 10.33 -15.69
C VAL A 107 -17.64 10.15 -14.37
N GLN A 108 -17.48 8.90 -13.89
CA GLN A 108 -16.71 8.61 -12.68
C GLN A 108 -15.22 8.95 -12.85
N MET A 109 -14.62 8.70 -14.02
CA MET A 109 -13.22 9.07 -14.26
C MET A 109 -13.02 10.59 -14.27
N LYS A 110 -13.96 11.36 -14.83
CA LYS A 110 -13.89 12.83 -14.78
C LYS A 110 -14.01 13.37 -13.37
N GLU A 111 -14.92 12.80 -12.57
CA GLU A 111 -15.10 13.22 -11.18
C GLU A 111 -13.86 12.91 -10.34
N ILE A 112 -13.31 11.70 -10.47
CA ILE A 112 -12.05 11.30 -9.81
C ILE A 112 -10.89 12.18 -10.26
N GLN A 113 -10.76 12.46 -11.57
CA GLN A 113 -9.70 13.33 -12.08
C GLN A 113 -9.82 14.75 -11.52
N SER A 114 -11.03 15.31 -11.48
CA SER A 114 -11.26 16.63 -10.90
C SER A 114 -10.92 16.70 -9.42
N TYR A 115 -11.20 15.62 -8.67
CA TYR A 115 -10.85 15.52 -7.26
C TYR A 115 -9.32 15.43 -7.05
N ILE A 116 -8.63 14.64 -7.88
CA ILE A 116 -7.17 14.52 -7.85
C ILE A 116 -6.52 15.86 -8.19
N ASP A 117 -6.97 16.52 -9.26
CA ASP A 117 -6.43 17.81 -9.70
C ASP A 117 -6.66 18.90 -8.64
N ALA A 118 -7.85 18.96 -8.05
CA ALA A 118 -8.15 19.90 -6.96
C ALA A 118 -7.28 19.64 -5.72
N LYS A 119 -7.08 18.37 -5.34
CA LYS A 119 -6.23 18.01 -4.20
C LYS A 119 -4.76 18.26 -4.49
N PHE A 120 -4.33 18.07 -5.73
CA PHE A 120 -2.97 18.36 -6.17
C PHE A 120 -2.70 19.87 -6.11
N GLU A 121 -3.63 20.69 -6.60
CA GLU A 121 -3.50 22.14 -6.57
C GLU A 121 -3.49 22.70 -5.13
N GLU A 122 -4.32 22.15 -4.22
CA GLU A 122 -4.27 22.48 -2.79
C GLU A 122 -2.91 22.19 -2.16
N ARG A 123 -2.34 21.02 -2.46
CA ARG A 123 -1.02 20.61 -1.95
C ARG A 123 0.10 21.48 -2.54
N GLU A 124 0.03 21.80 -3.83
CA GLU A 124 1.01 22.65 -4.49
C GLU A 124 1.00 24.07 -3.89
N ARG A 125 -0.20 24.63 -3.65
CA ARG A 125 -0.34 25.93 -2.96
C ARG A 125 0.25 25.90 -1.56
N GLN A 126 0.02 24.83 -0.80
CA GLN A 126 0.62 24.65 0.54
C GLN A 126 2.15 24.54 0.49
N LEU A 127 2.70 23.84 -0.50
CA LEU A 127 4.15 23.75 -0.68
C LEU A 127 4.75 25.10 -1.05
N ILE A 128 4.08 25.87 -1.91
CA ILE A 128 4.53 27.22 -2.30
C ILE A 128 4.52 28.17 -1.09
N SER A 129 3.47 28.15 -0.26
CA SER A 129 3.41 29.00 0.93
C SER A 129 4.50 28.61 1.94
N MET A 130 4.65 27.31 2.22
CA MET A 130 5.68 26.81 3.12
C MET A 130 7.10 27.14 2.62
N ALA A 131 7.36 27.02 1.32
CA ALA A 131 8.65 27.38 0.72
C ALA A 131 8.95 28.89 0.87
N ARG A 132 7.93 29.75 0.77
CA ARG A 132 8.08 31.19 1.02
C ARG A 132 8.42 31.46 2.48
N GLU A 133 7.72 30.85 3.42
CA GLU A 133 7.99 30.98 4.86
C GLU A 133 9.41 30.52 5.21
N ILE A 134 9.86 29.38 4.68
CA ILE A 134 11.23 28.89 4.88
C ILE A 134 12.26 29.91 4.38
N ARG A 135 12.03 30.53 3.22
CA ARG A 135 12.93 31.56 2.69
C ARG A 135 12.99 32.80 3.59
N VAL A 136 11.85 33.23 4.13
CA VAL A 136 11.78 34.36 5.05
C VAL A 136 12.52 34.05 6.35
N LEU A 137 12.27 32.87 6.95
CA LEU A 137 12.96 32.42 8.16
C LEU A 137 14.47 32.31 7.96
N LYS A 138 14.92 31.76 6.83
CA LYS A 138 16.35 31.68 6.49
C LYS A 138 16.99 33.07 6.35
N LYS A 139 16.33 34.01 5.67
CA LYS A 139 16.81 35.39 5.56
C LYS A 139 16.90 36.08 6.92
N ALA A 140 15.88 35.94 7.78
CA ALA A 140 15.87 36.51 9.12
C ALA A 140 16.99 35.90 10.01
N GLN A 141 17.20 34.59 9.94
CA GLN A 141 18.28 33.92 10.67
C GLN A 141 19.66 34.35 10.16
N GLN A 142 19.83 34.49 8.85
CA GLN A 142 21.09 34.95 8.26
C GLN A 142 21.37 36.42 8.61
N GLN A 143 20.36 37.28 8.58
CA GLN A 143 20.50 38.67 9.04
C GLN A 143 20.87 38.74 10.52
N LYS A 144 20.24 37.94 11.39
CA LYS A 144 20.64 37.85 12.81
C LYS A 144 22.09 37.40 12.96
N LYS A 145 22.52 36.34 12.27
CA LYS A 145 23.92 35.87 12.30
C LYS A 145 24.91 36.94 11.82
N SER A 146 24.60 37.63 10.73
CA SER A 146 25.42 38.73 10.21
C SER A 146 25.46 39.92 11.16
N PHE A 147 24.33 40.26 11.80
CA PHE A 147 24.25 41.33 12.80
C PHE A 147 25.05 41.01 14.07
N TYR A 148 24.93 39.79 14.61
CA TYR A 148 25.75 39.35 15.75
C TYR A 148 27.25 39.34 15.40
N LYS A 149 27.61 38.93 14.18
CA LYS A 149 29.00 38.99 13.71
C LYS A 149 29.51 40.44 13.64
N TRP A 150 28.70 41.35 13.14
CA TRP A 150 29.02 42.79 13.08
C TRP A 150 29.14 43.42 14.47
N LEU A 151 28.19 43.15 15.38
CA LEU A 151 28.26 43.60 16.77
C LEU A 151 29.52 43.11 17.47
N LYS A 152 29.86 41.83 17.29
CA LYS A 152 31.07 41.26 17.88
C LYS A 152 32.33 41.99 17.39
N THR A 153 32.43 42.28 16.09
CA THR A 153 33.55 43.05 15.55
C THR A 153 33.59 44.52 15.99
N PHE A 154 32.47 45.09 16.45
CA PHE A 154 32.38 46.48 16.89
C PHE A 154 32.71 46.65 18.38
N PHE A 155 32.44 45.65 19.21
CA PHE A 155 32.70 45.67 20.66
C PHE A 155 34.02 44.97 21.08
N GLU A 156 34.69 44.23 20.18
CA GLU A 156 36.01 43.61 20.43
C GLU A 156 37.20 44.50 19.96
N LYS A 157 37.01 45.81 19.86
CA LYS A 157 38.06 46.80 19.55
C LYS A 157 38.14 47.86 20.63
#